data_AF-A0AA39IQC1-F1
#
_entry.id   AF-A0AA39IQC1-F1
#
_cell.length_a   1.000
_cell.length_b   1.000
_cell.length_c   1.000
_cell.angle_alpha   90.00
_cell.angle_beta   90.00
_cell.angle_gamma   90.00
#
_symmetry.space_group_name_H-M   'P 1'
#
loop_
_entity.id
_entity.type
_entity.pdbx_description
1 polymer ?
#
loop_
_entity_poly.entity_id
_entity_poly.type
_entity_poly.pdbx_seq_one_letter_code
_entity_poly.pdbx_strand_id
1 'polypeptide(L)'
;MIAKVTTTYICLAEAILSLSTLVINATAVVSLFRKGKLRSKHISVLLLKIGFDCLFAMSILAYVPNIIFHLHGIINRPNILFFTGNVVESLEAAVGALHLFLSLDRLCAMKRPVEYETISAKIQKVTVLFIAATFIICFVLYGVTRDSQQIDAKHLFSHFVNVHVQVDVHIVTFCVFLLSLLASVKFSVEYKRYLNTRVVSTTATDVNKVKKINRVVLHLLVSEFLLLIVPNTVEIVLKKIFDGNEVHRYGPINHPLIVVYTTLSAIVFCAIFPKK
;
A
#
# COMPACT_ATOMS: atom_id res chain seq x y z
N MET A 1 13.56 28.03 5.24
CA MET A 1 12.71 28.45 4.10
C MET A 1 12.61 27.36 3.04
N ILE A 2 13.73 26.86 2.51
CA ILE A 2 13.76 25.80 1.47
C ILE A 2 12.96 24.54 1.87
N ALA A 3 13.19 23.99 3.07
CA ALA A 3 12.48 22.79 3.54
C ALA A 3 10.95 22.96 3.54
N LYS A 4 10.43 24.11 4.00
CA LYS A 4 8.98 24.38 4.00
C LYS A 4 8.39 24.35 2.59
N VAL A 5 9.09 24.97 1.64
CA VAL A 5 8.67 25.03 0.23
C VAL A 5 8.67 23.63 -0.38
N THR A 6 9.75 22.87 -0.19
CA THR A 6 9.87 21.49 -0.67
C THR A 6 8.78 20.59 -0.10
N THR A 7 8.55 20.61 1.23
CA THR A 7 7.49 19.82 1.87
C THR A 7 6.12 20.19 1.32
N THR A 8 5.84 21.48 1.08
CA THR A 8 4.57 21.93 0.50
C THR A 8 4.35 21.35 -0.89
N TYR A 9 5.37 21.35 -1.76
CA TYR A 9 5.26 20.76 -3.10
C TYR A 9 5.05 19.24 -3.06
N ILE A 10 5.77 18.53 -2.17
CA ILE A 10 5.61 17.08 -2.00
C ILE A 10 4.18 16.76 -1.56
N CYS A 11 3.69 17.45 -0.52
CA CYS A 11 2.33 17.32 -0.04
C CYS A 11 1.28 17.60 -1.14
N LEU A 12 1.44 18.67 -1.92
CA LEU A 12 0.53 18.95 -3.04
C LEU A 12 0.54 17.84 -4.09
N ALA A 13 1.73 17.30 -4.43
CA ALA A 13 1.84 16.19 -5.35
C ALA A 13 1.13 14.92 -4.81
N GLU A 14 1.30 14.60 -3.53
CA GLU A 14 0.62 13.48 -2.86
C GLU A 14 -0.91 13.63 -2.90
N ALA A 15 -1.43 14.84 -2.65
CA ALA A 15 -2.86 15.11 -2.72
C ALA A 15 -3.40 14.90 -4.15
N ILE A 16 -2.70 15.40 -5.17
CA ILE A 16 -3.09 15.25 -6.58
C ILE A 16 -3.09 13.77 -6.99
N LEU A 17 -2.05 13.02 -6.60
CA LEU A 17 -1.95 11.59 -6.89
C LEU A 17 -3.00 10.76 -6.13
N SER A 18 -3.29 11.11 -4.88
CA SER A 18 -4.33 10.46 -4.08
C SER A 18 -5.73 10.73 -4.63
N LEU A 19 -6.01 11.96 -5.08
CA LEU A 19 -7.24 12.29 -5.78
C LEU A 19 -7.37 11.50 -7.09
N SER A 20 -6.27 11.41 -7.85
CA SER A 20 -6.22 10.61 -9.09
C SER A 20 -6.50 9.13 -8.80
N THR A 21 -5.91 8.57 -7.74
CA THR A 21 -6.13 7.20 -7.27
C THR A 21 -7.61 6.95 -6.99
N LEU A 22 -8.27 7.85 -6.25
CA LEU A 22 -9.71 7.74 -5.97
C LEU A 22 -10.56 7.75 -7.24
N VAL A 23 -10.29 8.67 -8.17
CA VAL A 23 -11.03 8.76 -9.43
C VAL A 23 -10.86 7.50 -10.28
N ILE A 24 -9.63 7.01 -10.42
CA ILE A 24 -9.32 5.81 -11.21
C ILE A 24 -9.93 4.57 -10.57
N ASN A 25 -9.79 4.39 -9.26
CA ASN A 25 -10.37 3.25 -8.54
C ASN A 25 -11.89 3.28 -8.53
N ALA A 26 -12.53 4.45 -8.33
CA ALA A 26 -13.97 4.59 -8.43
C ALA A 26 -14.47 4.21 -9.83
N THR A 27 -13.80 4.70 -10.88
CA THR A 27 -14.11 4.35 -12.27
C THR A 27 -13.99 2.84 -12.50
N ALA A 28 -12.92 2.24 -11.99
CA ALA A 28 -12.68 0.82 -12.10
C ALA A 28 -13.75 -0.01 -11.38
N VAL A 29 -14.11 0.34 -10.15
CA VAL A 29 -15.17 -0.31 -9.36
C VAL A 29 -16.53 -0.20 -10.07
N VAL A 30 -16.92 1.00 -10.52
CA VAL A 30 -18.16 1.22 -11.29
C VAL A 30 -18.17 0.35 -12.55
N SER A 31 -17.04 0.23 -13.25
CA SER A 31 -16.92 -0.61 -14.43
C SER A 31 -17.12 -2.11 -14.14
N LEU A 32 -16.67 -2.59 -12.97
CA LEU A 32 -16.86 -3.98 -12.54
C LEU A 32 -18.31 -4.24 -12.15
N PHE A 33 -18.94 -3.30 -11.44
CA PHE A 33 -20.34 -3.37 -11.03
C PHE A 33 -21.26 -3.45 -12.26
N ARG A 34 -21.10 -2.53 -13.22
CA ARG A 34 -21.91 -2.50 -14.45
C ARG A 34 -21.83 -3.81 -15.27
N LYS A 35 -20.72 -4.53 -15.18
CA LYS A 35 -20.48 -5.77 -15.94
C LYS A 35 -20.96 -7.04 -15.23
N GLY A 36 -21.52 -6.94 -14.01
CA GLY A 36 -21.90 -8.11 -13.20
C GLY A 36 -20.72 -9.04 -12.84
N LYS A 37 -19.48 -8.60 -13.08
CA LYS A 37 -18.26 -9.41 -12.87
C LYS A 37 -17.82 -9.47 -11.42
N LEU A 38 -18.48 -8.72 -10.54
CA LEU A 38 -18.20 -8.70 -9.10
C LEU A 38 -18.31 -10.08 -8.45
N ARG A 39 -19.08 -11.00 -9.05
CA ARG A 39 -19.29 -12.36 -8.52
C ARG A 39 -18.09 -13.31 -8.67
N SER A 40 -17.05 -12.96 -9.42
CA SER A 40 -15.88 -13.83 -9.53
C SER A 40 -15.04 -13.76 -8.24
N LYS A 41 -14.93 -14.88 -7.52
CA LYS A 41 -14.14 -14.97 -6.27
C LYS A 41 -12.66 -14.57 -6.47
N HIS A 42 -12.10 -14.80 -7.66
CA HIS A 42 -10.75 -14.35 -8.02
C HIS A 42 -10.57 -12.82 -7.99
N ILE A 43 -11.66 -12.06 -8.03
CA ILE A 43 -11.66 -10.59 -7.99
C ILE A 43 -11.87 -10.09 -6.56
N SER A 44 -12.35 -10.92 -5.62
CA SER A 44 -12.72 -10.49 -4.26
C SER A 44 -11.56 -9.89 -3.46
N VAL A 45 -10.41 -10.57 -3.41
CA VAL A 45 -9.21 -10.05 -2.72
C VAL A 45 -8.66 -8.80 -3.42
N LEU A 46 -8.83 -8.70 -4.74
CA LEU A 46 -8.39 -7.54 -5.50
C LEU A 46 -9.33 -6.33 -5.27
N LEU A 47 -10.64 -6.56 -5.10
CA LEU A 47 -11.58 -5.53 -4.64
C LEU A 47 -11.28 -5.07 -3.22
N LEU A 48 -10.91 -5.99 -2.33
CA LEU A 48 -10.44 -5.63 -1.00
C LEU A 48 -9.22 -4.69 -1.09
N LYS A 49 -8.26 -5.00 -1.97
CA LYS A 49 -7.12 -4.13 -2.22
C LYS A 49 -7.54 -2.74 -2.71
N ILE A 50 -8.43 -2.65 -3.70
CA ILE A 50 -8.93 -1.37 -4.22
C ILE A 50 -9.63 -0.55 -3.11
N GLY A 51 -10.47 -1.20 -2.31
CA GLY A 51 -11.13 -0.56 -1.18
C GLY A 51 -10.12 0.01 -0.18
N PHE A 52 -9.05 -0.74 0.09
CA PHE A 52 -7.97 -0.31 0.96
C PHE A 52 -7.14 0.84 0.37
N ASP A 53 -6.80 0.77 -0.93
CA ASP A 53 -6.11 1.86 -1.64
C ASP A 53 -6.94 3.16 -1.60
N CYS A 54 -8.28 3.06 -1.73
CA CYS A 54 -9.17 4.21 -1.57
C CYS A 54 -9.20 4.75 -0.15
N LEU A 55 -9.25 3.88 0.86
CA LEU A 55 -9.20 4.28 2.26
C LEU A 55 -7.91 5.04 2.57
N PHE A 56 -6.77 4.50 2.13
CA PHE A 56 -5.47 5.13 2.25
C PHE A 56 -5.41 6.51 1.58
N ALA A 57 -5.88 6.61 0.32
CA ALA A 57 -5.92 7.87 -0.41
C ALA A 57 -6.82 8.94 0.27
N MET A 58 -7.96 8.54 0.85
CA MET A 58 -8.79 9.45 1.64
C MET A 58 -8.08 9.93 2.91
N SER A 59 -7.34 9.06 3.59
CA SER A 59 -6.56 9.41 4.77
C SER A 59 -5.43 10.39 4.42
N ILE A 60 -4.74 10.21 3.29
CA ILE A 60 -3.74 11.17 2.79
C ILE A 60 -4.38 12.53 2.49
N LEU A 61 -5.54 12.55 1.81
CA LEU A 61 -6.27 13.79 1.55
C LEU A 61 -6.76 14.50 2.81
N ALA A 62 -6.96 13.78 3.92
CA ALA A 62 -7.22 14.37 5.22
C ALA A 62 -5.93 14.88 5.89
N TYR A 63 -4.82 14.14 5.78
CA TYR A 63 -3.56 14.45 6.46
C TYR A 63 -2.79 15.62 5.83
N VAL A 64 -2.62 15.59 4.50
CA VAL A 64 -1.81 16.56 3.76
C VAL A 64 -2.24 18.02 3.96
N PRO A 65 -3.54 18.38 3.85
CA PRO A 65 -3.96 19.76 4.11
C PRO A 65 -3.64 20.22 5.53
N ASN A 66 -3.72 19.32 6.51
CA ASN A 66 -3.35 19.64 7.90
C ASN A 66 -1.85 19.95 8.03
N ILE A 67 -0.97 19.23 7.32
CA ILE A 67 0.46 19.57 7.26
C ILE A 67 0.64 20.97 6.66
N ILE A 68 0.04 21.24 5.50
CA ILE A 68 0.20 22.52 4.79
C ILE A 68 -0.31 23.69 5.63
N PHE A 69 -1.50 23.58 6.22
CA PHE A 69 -2.07 24.62 7.07
C PHE A 69 -1.25 24.86 8.34
N HIS A 70 -0.66 23.80 8.91
CA HIS A 70 0.22 23.94 10.06
C HIS A 70 1.55 24.61 9.69
N LEU A 71 2.18 24.21 8.57
CA LEU A 71 3.43 24.79 8.06
C LEU A 71 3.38 26.30 7.82
N HIS A 72 2.21 26.78 7.38
CA HIS A 72 1.93 28.19 7.07
C HIS A 72 1.32 28.96 8.25
N GLY A 73 1.16 28.33 9.42
CA GLY A 73 0.61 28.99 10.61
C GLY A 73 -0.89 29.31 10.52
N ILE A 74 -1.63 28.71 9.59
CA ILE A 74 -3.07 28.91 9.42
C ILE A 74 -3.84 28.15 10.52
N ILE A 75 -3.41 26.91 10.82
CA ILE A 75 -4.01 26.08 11.86
C ILE A 75 -2.93 25.60 12.84
N ASN A 76 -3.02 26.04 14.10
CA ASN A 76 -2.16 25.54 15.17
C ASN A 76 -2.87 24.48 16.04
N ARG A 77 -3.26 23.35 15.42
CA ARG A 77 -3.94 22.23 16.09
C ARG A 77 -3.14 20.93 15.95
N PRO A 78 -2.05 20.77 16.72
CA PRO A 78 -1.13 19.61 16.63
C PRO A 78 -1.84 18.26 16.87
N ASN A 79 -2.94 18.26 17.63
CA ASN A 79 -3.75 17.06 17.85
C ASN A 79 -4.36 16.51 16.55
N ILE A 80 -4.85 17.39 15.66
CA ILE A 80 -5.46 16.96 14.40
C ILE A 80 -4.39 16.35 13.50
N LEU A 81 -3.22 17.00 13.42
CA LEU A 81 -2.07 16.51 12.67
C LEU A 81 -1.60 15.15 13.19
N PHE A 82 -1.54 14.96 14.51
CA PHE A 82 -1.23 13.69 15.13
C PHE A 82 -2.23 12.60 14.75
N PHE A 83 -3.54 12.82 14.94
CA PHE A 83 -4.54 11.78 14.66
C PHE A 83 -4.58 11.40 13.18
N THR A 84 -4.54 12.38 12.29
CA THR A 84 -4.55 12.12 10.85
C THR A 84 -3.27 11.43 10.39
N GLY A 85 -2.11 11.83 10.91
CA GLY A 85 -0.84 11.13 10.65
C GLY A 85 -0.82 9.70 11.20
N ASN A 86 -1.37 9.48 12.41
CA ASN A 86 -1.47 8.16 13.02
C ASN A 86 -2.30 7.21 12.16
N VAL A 87 -3.42 7.69 11.61
CA VAL A 87 -4.24 6.89 10.66
C VAL A 87 -3.43 6.52 9.43
N VAL A 88 -2.73 7.47 8.80
CA VAL A 88 -1.94 7.20 7.58
C VAL A 88 -0.85 6.17 7.85
N GLU A 89 -0.05 6.36 8.90
CA GLU A 89 1.08 5.49 9.26
C GLU A 89 0.62 4.09 9.69
N SER A 90 -0.51 4.01 10.40
CA SER A 90 -1.13 2.72 10.74
C SER A 90 -1.69 1.99 9.52
N LEU A 91 -2.24 2.72 8.55
CA LEU A 91 -2.69 2.14 7.28
C LEU A 91 -1.50 1.69 6.44
N GLU A 92 -0.39 2.42 6.43
CA GLU A 92 0.85 2.04 5.75
C GLU A 92 1.37 0.68 6.25
N ALA A 93 1.45 0.48 7.57
CA ALA A 93 1.83 -0.82 8.12
C ALA A 93 0.86 -1.94 7.67
N ALA A 94 -0.45 -1.63 7.62
CA ALA A 94 -1.47 -2.56 7.17
C ALA A 94 -1.44 -2.81 5.65
N VAL A 95 -0.91 -1.89 4.82
CA VAL A 95 -0.61 -2.13 3.40
C VAL A 95 0.35 -3.31 3.26
N GLY A 96 1.43 -3.35 4.06
CA GLY A 96 2.38 -4.47 4.04
C GLY A 96 1.73 -5.83 4.27
N ALA A 97 0.84 -5.92 5.26
CA ALA A 97 0.06 -7.12 5.51
C ALA A 97 -0.84 -7.51 4.31
N LEU A 98 -1.57 -6.55 3.75
CA LEU A 98 -2.42 -6.76 2.57
C LEU A 98 -1.62 -7.34 1.40
N HIS A 99 -0.40 -6.86 1.14
CA HIS A 99 0.47 -7.35 0.08
C HIS A 99 0.91 -8.80 0.27
N LEU A 100 1.27 -9.17 1.49
CA LEU A 100 1.60 -10.55 1.83
C LEU A 100 0.43 -11.49 1.51
N PHE A 101 -0.78 -11.14 1.96
CA PHE A 101 -1.96 -11.98 1.72
C PHE A 101 -2.41 -11.98 0.25
N LEU A 102 -2.25 -10.87 -0.48
CA LEU A 102 -2.49 -10.83 -1.92
C LEU A 102 -1.58 -11.84 -2.64
N SER A 103 -0.30 -11.87 -2.27
CA SER A 103 0.69 -12.79 -2.85
C SER A 103 0.35 -14.25 -2.53
N LEU A 104 -0.04 -14.53 -1.28
CA LEU A 104 -0.47 -15.87 -0.85
C LEU A 104 -1.77 -16.32 -1.55
N ASP A 105 -2.77 -15.44 -1.65
CA ASP A 105 -4.02 -15.71 -2.36
C ASP A 105 -3.75 -16.13 -3.82
N ARG A 106 -2.88 -15.40 -4.52
CA ARG A 106 -2.51 -15.71 -5.90
C ARG A 106 -1.72 -17.02 -6.01
N LEU A 107 -0.82 -17.29 -5.07
CA LEU A 107 -0.11 -18.56 -5.00
C LEU A 107 -1.08 -19.74 -4.80
N CYS A 108 -2.07 -19.59 -3.92
CA CYS A 108 -3.12 -20.58 -3.69
C CYS A 108 -3.97 -20.81 -4.94
N ALA A 109 -4.38 -19.73 -5.63
CA ALA A 109 -5.15 -19.81 -6.87
C ALA A 109 -4.44 -20.62 -7.96
N MET A 110 -3.11 -20.51 -8.04
CA MET A 110 -2.30 -21.25 -9.01
C MET A 110 -2.07 -22.70 -8.62
N LYS A 111 -1.78 -22.97 -7.34
CA LYS A 111 -1.48 -24.32 -6.87
C LYS A 111 -2.71 -25.21 -6.82
N ARG A 112 -3.87 -24.66 -6.47
CA ARG A 112 -5.10 -25.42 -6.23
C ARG A 112 -6.32 -24.75 -6.85
N PRO A 113 -6.39 -24.66 -8.20
CA PRO A 113 -7.46 -23.94 -8.88
C PRO A 113 -8.87 -24.49 -8.58
N VAL A 114 -9.00 -25.81 -8.33
CA VAL A 114 -10.29 -26.46 -8.04
C VAL A 114 -10.79 -26.14 -6.62
N GLU A 115 -9.91 -26.20 -5.62
CA GLU A 115 -10.26 -25.91 -4.22
C GLU A 115 -10.26 -24.41 -3.90
N TYR A 116 -9.72 -23.58 -4.80
CA TYR A 116 -9.49 -22.16 -4.58
C TYR A 116 -10.78 -21.42 -4.19
N GLU A 117 -11.92 -21.82 -4.72
CA GLU A 117 -13.20 -21.20 -4.39
C GLU A 117 -13.55 -21.22 -2.90
N THR A 118 -13.19 -22.28 -2.19
CA THR A 118 -13.44 -22.43 -0.76
C THR A 118 -12.32 -21.80 0.06
N ILE A 119 -11.09 -21.89 -0.45
CA ILE A 119 -9.88 -21.34 0.19
C ILE A 119 -9.87 -19.81 0.15
N SER A 120 -10.26 -19.20 -0.97
CA SER A 120 -10.24 -17.75 -1.18
C SER A 120 -11.08 -16.99 -0.17
N ALA A 121 -12.28 -17.50 0.15
CA ALA A 121 -13.13 -16.90 1.17
C ALA A 121 -12.50 -16.94 2.57
N LYS A 122 -11.76 -18.01 2.90
CA LYS A 122 -11.01 -18.11 4.16
C LYS A 122 -9.83 -17.15 4.18
N ILE A 123 -9.05 -17.10 3.09
CA ILE A 123 -7.92 -16.18 2.95
C ILE A 123 -8.42 -14.75 3.13
N GLN A 124 -9.46 -14.33 2.41
CA GLN A 124 -10.01 -12.98 2.51
C GLN A 124 -10.41 -12.60 3.94
N LYS A 125 -11.10 -13.50 4.68
CA LYS A 125 -11.45 -13.24 6.08
C LYS A 125 -10.22 -13.06 6.97
N VAL A 126 -9.22 -13.92 6.80
CA VAL A 126 -7.94 -13.83 7.52
C VAL A 126 -7.21 -12.53 7.14
N THR A 127 -7.22 -12.14 5.86
CA THR A 127 -6.63 -10.89 5.38
C THR A 127 -7.28 -9.68 6.04
N VAL A 128 -8.61 -9.60 6.06
CA VAL A 128 -9.34 -8.49 6.70
C VAL A 128 -9.02 -8.44 8.20
N LEU A 129 -9.03 -9.59 8.88
CA LEU A 129 -8.70 -9.67 10.30
C LEU A 129 -7.28 -9.18 10.58
N PHE A 130 -6.30 -9.61 9.79
CA PHE A 130 -4.90 -9.26 9.99
C PHE A 130 -4.62 -7.79 9.66
N ILE A 131 -5.25 -7.24 8.62
CA ILE A 131 -5.19 -5.80 8.28
C ILE A 131 -5.77 -4.97 9.45
N ALA A 132 -6.96 -5.34 9.94
CA ALA A 132 -7.59 -4.65 11.05
C ALA A 132 -6.75 -4.74 12.34
N ALA A 133 -6.20 -5.91 12.65
CA ALA A 133 -5.33 -6.10 13.81
C ALA A 133 -4.05 -5.25 13.69
N THR A 134 -3.39 -5.27 12.52
CA THR A 134 -2.18 -4.47 12.26
C THR A 134 -2.47 -2.98 12.42
N PHE A 135 -3.57 -2.50 11.83
CA PHE A 135 -3.99 -1.11 11.96
C PHE A 135 -4.24 -0.73 13.43
N ILE A 136 -5.04 -1.52 14.17
CA ILE A 136 -5.37 -1.24 15.57
C ILE A 136 -4.11 -1.24 16.44
N ILE A 137 -3.23 -2.23 16.27
CA ILE A 137 -1.98 -2.34 17.03
C ILE A 137 -1.10 -1.12 16.78
N CYS A 138 -0.85 -0.76 15.52
CA CYS A 138 -0.02 0.40 15.20
C CYS A 138 -0.66 1.70 15.70
N PHE A 139 -1.98 1.85 15.53
CA PHE A 139 -2.70 3.04 15.94
C PHE A 139 -2.63 3.27 17.46
N VAL A 140 -2.85 2.20 18.23
CA VAL A 140 -2.74 2.22 19.70
C VAL A 140 -1.28 2.44 20.11
N LEU A 141 -0.33 1.75 19.49
CA LEU A 141 1.09 1.86 19.82
C LEU A 141 1.60 3.29 19.61
N TYR A 142 1.29 3.93 18.48
CA TYR A 142 1.58 5.34 18.24
C TYR A 142 0.81 6.28 19.17
N GLY A 143 -0.43 5.91 19.53
CA GLY A 143 -1.25 6.61 20.52
C GLY A 143 -0.58 6.70 21.89
N VAL A 144 -0.14 5.55 22.43
CA VAL A 144 0.44 5.46 23.78
C VAL A 144 1.89 5.94 23.86
N THR A 145 2.61 5.94 22.74
CA THR A 145 4.01 6.39 22.65
C THR A 145 4.15 7.83 22.15
N ARG A 146 3.05 8.57 22.18
CA ARG A 146 3.00 9.98 21.82
C ARG A 146 3.83 10.81 22.81
N ASP A 147 4.78 11.58 22.29
CA ASP A 147 5.54 12.56 23.07
C ASP A 147 4.74 13.87 23.17
N SER A 148 4.36 14.24 24.39
CA SER A 148 3.58 15.45 24.68
C SER A 148 4.43 16.70 24.87
N GLN A 149 5.76 16.59 24.99
CA GLN A 149 6.61 17.70 25.45
C GLN A 149 7.11 18.65 24.34
N GLN A 150 6.87 18.37 23.05
CA GLN A 150 7.47 19.14 21.96
C GLN A 150 6.46 19.64 20.92
N ILE A 151 5.46 20.40 21.37
CA ILE A 151 4.31 20.77 20.54
C ILE A 151 4.61 21.93 19.57
N ASP A 152 5.48 22.87 19.91
CA ASP A 152 5.47 24.20 19.27
C ASP A 152 6.34 24.35 17.99
N ALA A 153 7.16 23.36 17.63
CA ALA A 153 8.08 23.46 16.48
C ALA A 153 7.95 22.35 15.42
N LYS A 154 7.02 21.41 15.61
CA LYS A 154 7.03 20.11 14.92
C LYS A 154 5.85 19.98 13.94
N HIS A 155 6.16 19.76 12.67
CA HIS A 155 5.19 19.75 11.56
C HIS A 155 5.04 18.39 10.86
N LEU A 156 5.74 17.36 11.33
CA LEU A 156 5.71 15.99 10.77
C LEU A 156 5.20 15.01 11.83
N PHE A 157 4.55 13.93 11.40
CA PHE A 157 4.02 12.92 12.31
C PHE A 157 5.12 12.27 13.17
N SER A 158 6.27 11.97 12.57
CA SER A 158 7.43 11.35 13.24
C SER A 158 7.93 12.11 14.46
N HIS A 159 7.61 13.40 14.55
CA HIS A 159 7.98 14.24 15.66
C HIS A 159 7.03 14.12 16.87
N PHE A 160 5.83 13.56 16.70
CA PHE A 160 4.86 13.38 17.77
C PHE A 160 4.96 12.01 18.47
N VAL A 161 5.75 11.09 17.90
CA VAL A 161 5.84 9.69 18.35
C VAL A 161 7.26 9.40 18.78
N ASN A 162 7.43 8.47 19.72
CA ASN A 162 8.73 7.94 20.06
C ASN A 162 9.42 7.34 18.82
N VAL A 163 10.58 7.91 18.46
CA VAL A 163 11.34 7.53 17.26
C VAL A 163 11.72 6.05 17.26
N HIS A 164 12.04 5.46 18.42
CA HIS A 164 12.40 4.05 18.52
C HIS A 164 11.22 3.15 18.13
N VAL A 165 10.02 3.49 18.62
CA VAL A 165 8.80 2.75 18.32
C VAL A 165 8.47 2.83 16.84
N GLN A 166 8.60 4.01 16.24
CA GLN A 166 8.40 4.19 14.80
C GLN A 166 9.41 3.36 13.99
N VAL A 167 10.69 3.38 14.36
CA VAL A 167 11.73 2.57 13.70
C VAL A 167 11.42 1.07 13.80
N ASP A 168 11.02 0.58 14.98
CA ASP A 168 10.67 -0.82 15.18
C ASP A 168 9.48 -1.25 14.31
N VAL A 169 8.43 -0.42 14.23
CA VAL A 169 7.27 -0.67 13.35
C VAL A 169 7.68 -0.69 11.87
N HIS A 170 8.55 0.23 11.44
CA HIS A 170 9.06 0.22 10.06
C HIS A 170 9.91 -1.02 9.77
N ILE A 171 10.76 -1.47 10.71
CA ILE A 171 11.54 -2.71 10.54
C ILE A 171 10.62 -3.93 10.42
N VAL A 172 9.59 -4.03 11.25
CA VAL A 172 8.61 -5.13 11.17
C VAL A 172 7.86 -5.07 9.84
N THR A 173 7.41 -3.89 9.43
CA THR A 173 6.71 -3.67 8.16
C THR A 173 7.60 -4.03 6.97
N PHE A 174 8.87 -3.66 7.01
CA PHE A 174 9.87 -4.04 6.03
C PHE A 174 10.07 -5.56 5.94
N CYS A 175 10.15 -6.26 7.09
CA CYS A 175 10.20 -7.71 7.12
C CYS A 175 8.96 -8.35 6.48
N VAL A 176 7.76 -7.79 6.69
CA VAL A 176 6.52 -8.25 6.05
C VAL A 176 6.58 -8.06 4.54
N PHE A 177 7.06 -6.91 4.05
CA PHE A 177 7.28 -6.69 2.62
C PHE A 177 8.34 -7.63 2.02
N LEU A 178 9.38 -7.98 2.77
CA LEU A 178 10.35 -8.96 2.31
C LEU A 178 9.72 -10.36 2.17
N LEU A 179 8.85 -10.74 3.12
CA LEU A 179 8.09 -11.99 3.03
C LEU A 179 7.09 -11.97 1.87
N SER A 180 6.42 -10.85 1.59
CA SER A 180 5.53 -10.71 0.43
C SER A 180 6.31 -10.90 -0.87
N LEU A 181 7.53 -10.35 -0.96
CA LEU A 181 8.42 -10.53 -2.10
C LEU A 181 8.81 -11.99 -2.30
N LEU A 182 9.21 -12.71 -1.25
CA LEU A 182 9.55 -14.13 -1.35
C LEU A 182 8.36 -14.98 -1.82
N ALA A 183 7.16 -14.70 -1.29
CA ALA A 183 5.92 -15.34 -1.77
C ALA A 183 5.66 -15.05 -3.25
N SER A 184 5.96 -13.83 -3.69
CA SER A 184 5.78 -13.33 -5.06
C SER A 184 6.77 -13.92 -6.06
N VAL A 185 8.03 -14.12 -5.65
CA VAL A 185 9.02 -14.85 -6.44
C VAL A 185 8.57 -16.29 -6.63
N LYS A 186 8.14 -16.95 -5.55
CA LYS A 186 7.61 -18.32 -5.59
C LYS A 186 6.38 -18.42 -6.50
N PHE A 187 5.47 -17.46 -6.41
CA PHE A 187 4.34 -17.32 -7.33
C PHE A 187 4.79 -17.21 -8.78
N SER A 188 5.79 -16.38 -9.07
CA SER A 188 6.28 -16.15 -10.43
C SER A 188 6.90 -17.42 -11.04
N VAL A 189 7.60 -18.22 -10.23
CA VAL A 189 8.16 -19.53 -10.64
C VAL A 189 7.03 -20.52 -10.96
N GLU A 190 6.04 -20.66 -10.07
CA GLU A 190 4.90 -21.56 -10.30
C GLU A 190 4.04 -21.09 -11.48
N TYR A 191 3.93 -19.78 -11.71
CA TYR A 191 3.23 -19.24 -12.86
C TYR A 191 3.91 -19.62 -14.18
N LYS A 192 5.24 -19.48 -14.26
CA LYS A 192 6.01 -19.93 -15.43
C LYS A 192 5.82 -21.42 -15.68
N ARG A 193 5.86 -22.24 -14.62
CA ARG A 193 5.60 -23.68 -14.71
C ARG A 193 4.18 -23.95 -15.22
N TYR A 194 3.17 -23.29 -14.67
CA TYR A 194 1.78 -23.41 -15.08
C TYR A 194 1.59 -23.09 -16.57
N LEU A 195 2.22 -22.01 -17.06
CA LEU A 195 2.18 -21.64 -18.48
C LEU A 195 2.82 -22.71 -19.36
N ASN A 196 3.96 -23.26 -18.97
CA ASN A 196 4.67 -24.26 -19.77
C ASN A 196 3.93 -25.60 -19.81
N THR A 197 3.26 -25.99 -18.72
CA THR A 197 2.59 -27.30 -18.63
C THR A 197 1.15 -27.30 -19.19
N ARG A 198 0.36 -26.24 -18.99
CA ARG A 198 -1.09 -26.25 -19.29
C ARG A 198 -1.52 -25.67 -20.63
N VAL A 199 -0.60 -25.10 -21.41
CA VAL A 199 -0.89 -24.65 -22.79
C VAL A 199 -1.30 -25.81 -23.71
N VAL A 200 -1.06 -27.05 -23.31
CA VAL A 200 -1.34 -28.25 -24.12
C VAL A 200 -2.77 -28.79 -23.95
N SER A 201 -3.53 -28.42 -22.90
CA SER A 201 -4.74 -29.18 -22.52
C SER A 201 -6.03 -28.38 -22.25
N THR A 202 -6.08 -27.06 -22.46
CA THR A 202 -7.25 -26.24 -22.07
C THR A 202 -7.69 -25.27 -23.16
N THR A 203 -9.00 -24.99 -23.25
CA THR A 203 -9.63 -24.05 -24.19
C THR A 203 -8.96 -22.66 -24.16
N ALA A 204 -8.59 -22.14 -25.34
CA ALA A 204 -7.76 -20.95 -25.51
C ALA A 204 -8.31 -19.68 -24.83
N THR A 205 -9.62 -19.56 -24.66
CA THR A 205 -10.31 -18.37 -24.11
C THR A 205 -10.08 -18.17 -22.62
N ASP A 206 -10.13 -19.23 -21.81
CA ASP A 206 -9.92 -19.11 -20.35
C ASP A 206 -8.44 -18.99 -20.00
N VAL A 207 -7.56 -19.63 -20.78
CA VAL A 207 -6.09 -19.45 -20.68
C VAL A 207 -5.71 -17.98 -20.88
N ASN A 208 -6.34 -17.28 -21.84
CA ASN A 208 -6.05 -15.87 -22.10
C ASN A 208 -6.51 -14.94 -20.96
N LYS A 209 -7.65 -15.21 -20.31
CA LYS A 209 -8.10 -14.45 -19.13
C LYS A 209 -7.13 -14.61 -17.96
N VAL A 210 -6.75 -15.85 -17.66
CA VAL A 210 -5.80 -16.17 -16.56
C VAL A 210 -4.43 -15.54 -16.83
N LYS A 211 -3.93 -15.63 -18.07
CA LYS A 211 -2.69 -14.94 -18.49
C LYS A 211 -2.75 -13.43 -18.25
N LYS A 212 -3.87 -12.79 -18.60
CA LYS A 212 -4.04 -11.34 -18.41
C LYS A 212 -4.00 -10.97 -16.93
N ILE A 213 -4.74 -11.68 -16.08
CA ILE A 213 -4.77 -11.44 -14.62
C ILE A 213 -3.38 -11.62 -14.02
N ASN A 214 -2.66 -12.68 -14.38
CA ASN A 214 -1.33 -12.93 -13.81
C ASN A 214 -0.30 -11.90 -14.27
N ARG A 215 -0.47 -11.31 -15.46
CA ARG A 215 0.33 -10.16 -15.90
C ARG A 215 0.07 -8.90 -15.05
N VAL A 216 -1.18 -8.64 -14.65
CA VAL A 216 -1.52 -7.56 -13.67
C VAL A 216 -0.67 -7.75 -12.43
N VAL A 217 -0.74 -8.96 -11.86
CA VAL A 217 -0.11 -9.29 -10.59
C VAL A 217 1.39 -9.10 -10.73
N LEU A 218 2.00 -9.61 -11.80
CA LEU A 218 3.43 -9.41 -12.05
C LEU A 218 3.83 -7.92 -12.10
N HIS A 219 3.05 -7.07 -12.77
CA HIS A 219 3.33 -5.63 -12.78
C HIS A 219 3.18 -5.00 -11.39
N LEU A 220 2.15 -5.37 -10.63
CA LEU A 220 1.97 -4.90 -9.25
C LEU A 220 3.14 -5.31 -8.36
N LEU A 221 3.65 -6.53 -8.52
CA LEU A 221 4.78 -7.06 -7.77
C LEU A 221 6.10 -6.35 -8.11
N VAL A 222 6.35 -6.08 -9.39
CA VAL A 222 7.52 -5.30 -9.80
C VAL A 222 7.44 -3.87 -9.27
N SER A 223 6.27 -3.24 -9.35
CA SER A 223 6.07 -1.90 -8.79
C SER A 223 6.24 -1.88 -7.26
N GLU A 224 5.75 -2.90 -6.55
CA GLU A 224 5.90 -3.04 -5.09
C GLU A 224 7.38 -3.14 -4.71
N PHE A 225 8.13 -3.98 -5.42
CA PHE A 225 9.57 -4.11 -5.21
C PHE A 225 10.32 -2.79 -5.43
N LEU A 226 10.07 -2.12 -6.56
CA LEU A 226 10.80 -0.92 -6.95
C LEU A 226 10.44 0.31 -6.10
N LEU A 227 9.16 0.46 -5.71
CA LEU A 227 8.69 1.67 -5.04
C LEU A 227 8.61 1.53 -3.53
N LEU A 228 8.43 0.33 -2.99
CA LEU A 228 8.31 0.13 -1.54
C LEU A 228 9.57 -0.51 -0.96
N ILE A 229 10.03 -1.63 -1.53
CA ILE A 229 11.10 -2.41 -0.90
C ILE A 229 12.46 -1.75 -1.09
N VAL A 230 12.81 -1.38 -2.33
CA VAL A 230 14.10 -0.76 -2.63
C VAL A 230 14.29 0.54 -1.84
N PRO A 231 13.34 1.50 -1.83
CA PRO A 231 13.54 2.76 -1.12
C PRO A 231 13.60 2.59 0.40
N ASN A 232 12.77 1.74 1.00
CA ASN A 232 12.87 1.42 2.42
C ASN A 232 14.21 0.76 2.77
N THR A 233 14.70 -0.15 1.94
CA THR A 233 16.03 -0.78 2.14
C THR A 233 17.12 0.27 2.08
N VAL A 234 17.08 1.15 1.08
CA VAL A 234 18.04 2.23 0.90
C VAL A 234 17.99 3.18 2.10
N GLU A 235 16.82 3.55 2.60
CA GLU A 235 16.68 4.40 3.78
C GLU A 235 17.30 3.74 5.04
N ILE A 236 17.00 2.47 5.30
CA ILE A 236 17.58 1.73 6.44
C ILE A 236 19.10 1.66 6.34
N VAL A 237 19.63 1.34 5.15
CA VAL A 237 21.07 1.26 4.89
C VAL A 237 21.73 2.63 5.05
N LEU A 238 21.13 3.69 4.51
CA LEU A 238 21.65 5.05 4.63
C LEU A 238 21.67 5.52 6.08
N LYS A 239 20.60 5.26 6.84
CA LYS A 239 20.55 5.60 8.28
C LYS A 239 21.63 4.89 9.07
N LYS A 240 21.88 3.61 8.79
CA LYS A 240 22.82 2.78 9.57
C LYS A 240 24.29 3.02 9.20
N ILE A 241 24.60 3.31 7.93
CA ILE A 241 25.98 3.47 7.46
C ILE A 241 26.48 4.91 7.66
N PHE A 242 25.65 5.90 7.38
CA PHE A 242 26.09 7.30 7.32
C PHE A 242 25.78 8.09 8.59
N ASP A 243 25.31 7.44 9.67
CA ASP A 243 24.79 8.08 10.91
C ASP A 243 23.88 9.29 10.60
N GLY A 244 23.15 9.16 9.49
CA GLY A 244 22.86 10.29 8.63
C GLY A 244 21.56 10.98 8.98
N ASN A 245 21.68 12.15 9.60
CA ASN A 245 20.64 13.19 9.66
C ASN A 245 20.18 13.69 8.27
N GLU A 246 20.82 13.22 7.18
CA GLU A 246 20.44 13.54 5.80
C GLU A 246 19.03 13.08 5.44
N VAL A 247 18.51 11.99 6.04
CA VAL A 247 17.10 11.60 5.84
C VAL A 247 16.15 12.69 6.38
N HIS A 248 16.53 13.40 7.44
CA HIS A 248 15.76 14.55 7.93
C HIS A 248 15.81 15.74 6.97
N ARG A 249 16.82 15.82 6.10
CA ARG A 249 16.98 16.92 5.14
C ARG A 249 16.03 16.82 3.95
N TYR A 250 15.76 15.61 3.47
CA TYR A 250 14.89 15.37 2.32
C TYR A 250 13.42 15.16 2.70
N GLY A 251 13.11 14.97 3.99
CA GLY A 251 11.76 14.71 4.47
C GLY A 251 11.35 13.24 4.30
N PRO A 252 10.11 12.87 4.67
CA PRO A 252 9.63 11.50 4.55
C PRO A 252 9.51 11.10 3.08
N ILE A 253 10.34 10.15 2.64
CA ILE A 253 10.39 9.70 1.24
C ILE A 253 9.37 8.57 0.98
N ASN A 254 9.00 7.81 2.02
CA ASN A 254 8.15 6.63 1.87
C ASN A 254 6.70 6.95 1.53
N HIS A 255 6.12 7.98 2.15
CA HIS A 255 4.73 8.41 1.89
C HIS A 255 4.49 8.73 0.41
N PRO A 256 5.30 9.59 -0.25
CA PRO A 256 5.14 9.85 -1.68
C PRO A 256 5.24 8.58 -2.52
N LEU A 257 6.16 7.68 -2.18
CA LEU A 257 6.37 6.46 -2.94
C LEU A 257 5.20 5.48 -2.82
N ILE A 258 4.58 5.37 -1.64
CA ILE A 258 3.37 4.58 -1.45
C ILE A 258 2.19 5.19 -2.23
N VAL A 259 2.07 6.52 -2.26
CA VAL A 259 1.05 7.20 -3.06
C VAL A 259 1.26 6.97 -4.56
N VAL A 260 2.52 7.05 -5.05
CA VAL A 260 2.85 6.70 -6.44
C VAL A 260 2.52 5.23 -6.72
N TYR A 261 2.87 4.34 -5.81
CA TYR A 261 2.58 2.90 -5.93
C TYR A 261 1.08 2.62 -6.02
N THR A 262 0.27 3.17 -5.12
CA THR A 262 -1.20 3.01 -5.12
C THR A 262 -1.84 3.60 -6.38
N THR A 263 -1.32 4.74 -6.88
CA THR A 263 -1.74 5.33 -8.15
C THR A 263 -1.44 4.39 -9.33
N LEU A 264 -0.23 3.84 -9.40
CA LEU A 264 0.15 2.87 -10.44
C LEU A 264 -0.69 1.60 -10.36
N SER A 265 -0.99 1.13 -9.14
CA SER A 265 -1.90 0.01 -8.91
C SER A 265 -3.28 0.27 -9.49
N ALA A 266 -3.85 1.46 -9.25
CA ALA A 266 -5.12 1.89 -9.81
C ALA A 266 -5.09 1.93 -11.35
N ILE A 267 -4.02 2.50 -11.94
CA ILE A 267 -3.83 2.57 -13.40
C ILE A 267 -3.75 1.17 -14.02
N VAL A 268 -2.90 0.30 -13.47
CA VAL A 268 -2.70 -1.08 -13.95
C VAL A 268 -4.01 -1.85 -13.87
N PHE A 269 -4.77 -1.68 -12.78
CA PHE A 269 -6.09 -2.27 -12.64
C PHE A 269 -7.05 -1.75 -13.72
N CYS A 270 -7.20 -0.44 -13.86
CA CYS A 270 -8.10 0.18 -14.84
C CYS A 270 -7.76 -0.20 -16.29
N ALA A 271 -6.47 -0.29 -16.65
CA ALA A 271 -6.02 -0.66 -17.99
C ALA A 271 -6.41 -2.11 -18.37
N ILE A 272 -6.48 -2.99 -17.38
CA ILE A 272 -6.66 -4.43 -17.62
C ILE A 272 -8.13 -4.86 -17.63
N PHE A 273 -9.03 -4.08 -17.03
CA PHE A 273 -10.47 -4.25 -17.18
C PHE A 273 -10.98 -3.31 -18.30
N PRO A 274 -10.88 -3.71 -19.59
CA PRO A 274 -11.16 -2.80 -20.69
C PRO A 274 -12.58 -2.24 -20.62
N LYS A 275 -12.69 -0.95 -20.96
CA LYS A 275 -13.95 -0.30 -21.32
C LYS A 275 -14.42 -0.94 -22.63
N LYS A 276 -15.37 -1.86 -22.49
CA LYS A 276 -16.24 -2.40 -23.54
C LYS A 276 -17.62 -2.32 -22.95
#